data_AF-A0A917EFE7-F1
#
_entry.id   AF-A0A917EFE7-F1
#
_cell.length_a   1.000
_cell.length_b   1.000
_cell.length_c   1.000
_cell.angle_alpha   90.00
_cell.angle_beta   90.00
_cell.angle_gamma   90.00
#
_symmetry.space_group_name_H-M   'P 1'
#
loop_
_entity.id
_entity.type
_entity.pdbx_description
1 polymer ?
#
loop_
_entity_poly.entity_id
_entity_poly.type
_entity_poly.pdbx_seq_one_letter_code
_entity_poly.pdbx_strand_id
1 'polypeptide(L)' 'MDNVVTNDWPIWSYEHMYTKGEATGLEKEFLDYVMSEKIQKGIVVDMGYISVNDMKVTKSADGTVKEKK' A
#
# COMPACT_ATOMS: atom_id res chain seq x y z
N MET A 1 -15.05 -1.34 -0.88
CA MET A 1 -13.68 -0.79 -0.92
C MET A 1 -13.43 0.02 -2.20
N ASP A 2 -14.18 -0.24 -3.27
CA ASP A 2 -14.04 0.40 -4.57
C ASP A 2 -13.96 1.93 -4.54
N ASN A 3 -14.78 2.60 -3.71
CA ASN A 3 -14.74 4.06 -3.55
C ASN A 3 -13.41 4.59 -3.02
N VAL A 4 -12.68 3.81 -2.21
CA VAL A 4 -11.34 4.20 -1.72
C VAL A 4 -10.31 4.02 -2.84
N VAL A 5 -10.43 2.93 -3.61
CA VAL A 5 -9.55 2.60 -4.74
C VAL A 5 -9.59 3.66 -5.83
N THR A 6 -10.76 4.28 -6.07
CA THR A 6 -10.98 5.37 -7.04
C THR A 6 -10.88 6.77 -6.44
N ASN A 7 -10.70 6.89 -5.12
CA ASN A 7 -10.72 8.14 -4.36
C ASN A 7 -12.08 8.86 -4.25
N ASP A 8 -13.19 8.22 -4.62
CA ASP A 8 -14.54 8.73 -4.36
C ASP A 8 -14.85 8.83 -2.86
N TRP A 9 -14.15 8.04 -2.05
CA TRP A 9 -14.03 8.19 -0.61
C TRP A 9 -12.62 8.69 -0.26
N PRO A 10 -12.42 9.97 0.10
CA PRO A 10 -11.07 10.55 0.23
C PRO A 10 -10.41 10.29 1.61
N ILE A 11 -11.14 9.72 2.57
CA ILE A 11 -10.63 9.45 3.92
C ILE A 11 -9.96 8.07 3.93
N TRP A 12 -8.67 8.05 3.62
CA TRP A 12 -7.80 6.88 3.66
C TRP A 12 -6.33 7.33 3.80
N SER A 13 -5.44 6.44 4.21
CA SER A 13 -3.99 6.69 4.27
C SER A 13 -3.22 5.43 3.88
N TYR A 14 -1.94 5.59 3.55
CA TYR A 14 -1.06 4.45 3.38
C TYR A 14 -0.58 3.93 4.73
N GLU A 15 -0.43 2.62 4.82
CA GLU A 15 0.37 1.99 5.88
C GLU A 15 1.83 1.99 5.43
N HIS A 16 2.70 2.59 6.24
CA HIS A 16 4.10 2.81 5.87
C HIS A 16 5.03 1.89 6.68
N MET A 17 5.99 1.26 5.99
CA MET A 17 7.11 0.54 6.60
C MET A 17 8.41 1.25 6.23
N TYR A 18 8.94 2.06 7.14
CA TYR A 18 10.17 2.83 6.92
C TYR A 18 11.41 2.09 7.41
N THR A 19 12.50 2.23 6.66
CA THR A 19 13.86 1.79 7.07
C THR A 19 14.77 2.99 7.22
N LYS A 20 15.79 2.87 8.07
CA LYS A 20 16.84 3.89 8.19
C LYS A 20 17.88 3.67 7.10
N GLY A 21 17.67 4.31 5.95
CA GLY A 21 18.47 4.08 4.75
C GLY A 21 17.92 2.92 3.92
N GLU A 22 18.71 2.46 2.95
CA GLU A 22 18.32 1.35 2.08
C GLU A 22 18.21 0.04 2.88
N ALA A 23 17.11 -0.69 2.68
CA ALA A 23 16.89 -1.97 3.32
C ALA A 23 17.85 -3.02 2.75
N THR A 24 18.54 -3.76 3.61
CA THR A 24 19.46 -4.83 3.23
C THR A 24 19.12 -6.13 3.96
N GLY A 25 19.69 -7.26 3.53
CA GLY A 25 19.53 -8.56 4.21
C GLY A 25 18.08 -8.87 4.64
N LEU A 26 17.90 -9.14 5.93
CA LEU A 26 16.62 -9.57 6.49
C LEU A 26 15.53 -8.49 6.44
N GLU A 27 15.86 -7.22 6.65
CA GLU A 27 14.83 -6.17 6.55
C GLU A 27 14.28 -6.06 5.13
N LYS A 28 15.13 -6.24 4.11
CA LYS A 28 14.68 -6.27 2.71
C LYS A 28 13.81 -7.48 2.43
N GLU A 29 14.23 -8.68 2.86
CA GLU A 29 13.48 -9.91 2.66
C GLU A 29 12.08 -9.83 3.29
N PHE A 30 11.98 -9.24 4.48
CA PHE A 30 10.69 -9.05 5.13
C PHE A 30 9.79 -8.06 4.37
N LEU A 31 10.33 -6.93 3.91
CA LEU A 31 9.58 -5.97 3.09
C LEU A 31 9.08 -6.62 1.78
N ASP A 32 9.93 -7.37 1.09
CA ASP A 32 9.57 -8.10 -0.13
C ASP A 32 8.46 -9.13 0.16
N TYR A 33 8.54 -9.82 1.30
CA TYR A 33 7.51 -10.78 1.72
C TYR A 33 6.16 -10.11 1.99
N VAL A 34 6.13 -8.99 2.70
CA VAL A 34 4.89 -8.23 2.97
C VAL A 34 4.28 -7.67 1.68
N MET A 35 5.12 -7.29 0.72
CA MET A 35 4.69 -6.80 -0.59
C MET A 35 4.32 -7.91 -1.58
N SER A 36 4.61 -9.18 -1.25
CA SER A 36 4.31 -10.31 -2.12
C SER A 36 2.81 -10.48 -2.36
N GLU A 37 2.45 -11.05 -3.52
CA GLU A 37 1.04 -11.31 -3.86
C GLU A 37 0.32 -12.15 -2.80
N LYS A 38 1.02 -13.11 -2.20
CA LYS A 38 0.47 -13.99 -1.16
C LYS A 38 -0.06 -13.18 0.03
N ILE A 39 0.69 -12.18 0.46
CA ILE A 39 0.32 -11.34 1.60
C ILE A 39 -0.69 -10.27 1.18
N GLN A 40 -0.44 -9.61 0.05
CA GLN A 40 -1.29 -8.54 -0.48
C GLN A 40 -2.70 -9.00 -0.87
N LYS A 41 -2.87 -10.25 -1.36
CA LYS A 41 -4.18 -10.84 -1.70
C LYS A 41 -4.77 -11.72 -0.60
N GLY A 42 -4.03 -11.96 0.48
CA GLY A 42 -4.44 -12.79 1.61
C GLY A 42 -4.63 -11.93 2.87
N ILE A 43 -3.68 -12.05 3.80
CA ILE A 43 -3.75 -11.46 5.15
C ILE A 43 -4.12 -9.97 5.14
N VAL A 44 -3.60 -9.18 4.19
CA VAL A 44 -3.90 -7.74 4.10
C VAL A 44 -5.40 -7.51 3.91
N VAL A 45 -6.03 -8.25 2.99
CA VAL A 45 -7.46 -8.16 2.71
C VAL A 45 -8.27 -8.78 3.84
N ASP A 46 -7.83 -9.90 4.41
CA ASP A 46 -8.51 -10.57 5.53
C ASP A 46 -8.60 -9.69 6.77
N MET A 47 -7.60 -8.82 6.98
CA MET A 47 -7.59 -7.83 8.07
C MET A 47 -8.40 -6.57 7.76
N GLY A 48 -9.04 -6.48 6.58
CA GLY A 48 -9.87 -5.35 6.17
C GLY A 48 -9.10 -4.19 5.54
N TYR A 49 -7.81 -4.36 5.21
CA TYR A 49 -7.05 -3.38 4.45
C TYR A 49 -7.29 -3.54 2.94
N ILE A 50 -6.97 -2.48 2.20
CA ILE A 50 -6.98 -2.49 0.74
C ILE A 50 -5.55 -2.73 0.26
N SER A 51 -5.36 -3.70 -0.63
CA SER A 51 -4.04 -3.89 -1.24
C SER A 51 -3.64 -2.65 -2.03
N VAL A 52 -2.40 -2.22 -1.85
CA VAL A 52 -1.81 -1.11 -2.62
C VAL A 52 -1.72 -1.42 -4.12
N ASN A 53 -1.77 -2.70 -4.50
CA ASN A 53 -1.81 -3.14 -5.89
C ASN A 53 -3.14 -2.78 -6.56
N ASP A 54 -4.24 -2.78 -5.81
CA ASP A 54 -5.58 -2.55 -6.33
C ASP A 54 -5.92 -1.06 -6.45
N MET A 55 -5.21 -0.18 -5.71
CA MET A 55 -5.40 1.27 -5.78
C MET A 55 -5.19 1.80 -7.20
N LYS A 56 -6.17 2.55 -7.73
CA LYS A 56 -6.12 3.22 -9.05
C LYS A 56 -5.58 4.63 -8.98
N VAL A 57 -5.31 5.12 -7.77
CA VAL A 57 -4.72 6.44 -7.52
C VAL A 57 -3.47 6.31 -6.65
N THR A 58 -2.61 7.31 -6.72
CA THR A 58 -1.51 7.55 -5.78
C THR A 58 -1.71 8.88 -5.07
N LYS A 59 -1.33 8.97 -3.79
CA LYS A 59 -1.36 10.21 -3.00
C LYS A 59 0.04 10.57 -2.52
N SER A 60 0.49 11.79 -2.82
CA SER A 60 1.78 12.29 -2.32
C SER A 60 1.70 12.74 -0.86
N ALA A 61 2.85 12.97 -0.24
CA ALA A 61 2.96 13.40 1.15
C ALA A 61 2.26 14.75 1.45
N ASP A 62 2.12 15.61 0.46
CA ASP A 62 1.35 16.87 0.53
C ASP A 62 -0.17 16.68 0.36
N GLY A 63 -0.63 15.44 0.17
CA GLY A 63 -2.04 15.09 0.00
C GLY A 63 -2.55 15.14 -1.45
N THR A 64 -1.71 15.49 -2.43
CA THR A 64 -2.14 15.53 -3.84
C THR A 64 -2.44 14.13 -4.36
N VAL A 65 -3.64 13.91 -4.89
CA VAL A 65 -4.08 12.63 -5.49
C VAL A 65 -3.92 12.67 -7.01
N LYS A 66 -3.36 11.61 -7.59
CA LYS A 66 -3.20 11.43 -9.06
C LYS A 66 -3.59 10.02 -9.46
N GLU A 67 -4.08 9.83 -10.68
CA GLU A 67 -4.29 8.49 -11.23
C GLU A 67 -2.97 7.72 -11.31
N LYS A 68 -3.02 6.45 -10.92
CA LYS A 68 -1.91 5.50 -11.02
C LYS A 68 -1.90 4.98 -12.46
N LYS A 69 -0.89 5.38 -13.24
CA LYS A 69 -0.67 4.91 -14.62
C LYS A 69 -0.16 3.47 -14.64
#